data_AF-A0A7C4WIM3-F1
#
_entry.id   AF-A0A7C4WIM3-F1
#
_cell.length_a   1.000
_cell.length_b   1.000
_cell.length_c   1.000
_cell.angle_alpha   90.00
_cell.angle_beta   90.00
_cell.angle_gamma   90.00
#
_symmetry.space_group_name_H-M   'P 1'
#
loop_
_entity.id
_entity.type
_entity.pdbx_description
1 polymer ?
#
loop_
_entity_poly.entity_id
_entity_poly.type
_entity_poly.pdbx_seq_one_letter_code
_entity_poly.pdbx_strand_id
1 'polypeptide(L)'
;MESTKLGFKRKSVVAALLVIFVIALSLVAYTYHYIPIPQRRDFVGIIRIEGYIEESAVVNRHISLISEAMENESIKAVVIEIDSGGGYV
;
A
#
# COMPACT_ATOMS: atom_id res chain seq x y z
N MET A 1 7.92 -16.08 -58.31
CA MET A 1 6.87 -15.31 -57.60
C MET A 1 6.71 -15.66 -56.12
N GLU A 2 7.43 -16.65 -55.58
CA GLU A 2 7.29 -17.07 -54.18
C GLU A 2 8.21 -16.31 -53.19
N SER A 3 9.38 -15.87 -53.65
CA SER A 3 10.37 -15.15 -52.82
C SER A 3 9.92 -13.76 -52.36
N THR A 4 9.07 -13.08 -53.14
CA THR A 4 8.52 -11.75 -52.79
C THR A 4 7.47 -11.81 -51.68
N LYS A 5 6.69 -12.90 -51.59
CA LYS A 5 5.70 -13.09 -50.52
C LYS A 5 6.35 -13.31 -49.15
N LEU A 6 7.51 -13.98 -49.11
CA LEU A 6 8.23 -14.26 -47.88
C LEU A 6 8.83 -12.99 -47.25
N GLY A 7 9.37 -12.09 -48.07
CA GLY A 7 9.85 -10.78 -47.63
C GLY A 7 8.73 -9.87 -47.11
N PHE A 8 7.56 -9.92 -47.74
CA PHE A 8 6.38 -9.16 -47.30
C PHE A 8 5.84 -9.67 -45.96
N LYS A 9 5.71 -11.00 -45.79
CA LYS A 9 5.32 -11.61 -44.51
C LYS A 9 6.28 -11.24 -43.37
N ARG A 10 7.59 -11.26 -43.60
CA ARG A 10 8.59 -10.84 -42.60
C ARG A 10 8.44 -9.37 -42.21
N LYS A 11 8.25 -8.47 -43.18
CA LYS A 11 8.03 -7.04 -42.92
C LYS A 11 6.72 -6.79 -42.14
N SER A 12 5.66 -7.52 -42.45
CA SER A 12 4.39 -7.45 -41.73
C SER A 12 4.51 -7.94 -40.28
N VAL A 13 5.27 -9.01 -40.04
CA VAL A 13 5.53 -9.51 -38.68
C VAL A 13 6.34 -8.50 -37.86
N VAL A 14 7.39 -7.90 -38.45
CA VAL A 14 8.18 -6.87 -37.77
C VAL A 14 7.33 -5.63 -37.46
N ALA A 15 6.48 -5.20 -38.39
CA ALA A 15 5.56 -4.09 -38.16
C ALA A 15 4.54 -4.38 -37.04
N ALA A 16 3.98 -5.59 -37.01
CA ALA A 16 3.07 -6.00 -35.94
C ALA A 16 3.76 -6.02 -34.57
N LEU A 17 4.99 -6.52 -34.50
CA LEU A 17 5.78 -6.51 -33.26
C LEU A 17 6.09 -5.08 -32.79
N LEU A 18 6.41 -4.16 -33.70
CA LEU A 18 6.61 -2.75 -33.38
C LEU A 18 5.35 -2.11 -32.81
N VAL A 19 4.19 -2.37 -33.39
CA VAL A 19 2.91 -1.86 -32.88
C VAL A 19 2.62 -2.40 -31.48
N ILE A 20 2.81 -3.70 -31.26
CA ILE A 20 2.62 -4.32 -29.94
C ILE A 20 3.59 -3.70 -28.93
N PHE A 21 4.84 -3.47 -29.31
CA PHE A 21 5.84 -2.85 -28.45
C PHE A 21 5.47 -1.42 -28.05
N VAL A 22 4.99 -0.61 -29.00
CA VAL A 22 4.51 0.75 -28.72
C VAL A 22 3.30 0.73 -27.79
N ILE A 23 2.34 -0.17 -28.00
CA ILE A 23 1.17 -0.33 -27.13
C ILE A 23 1.61 -0.73 -25.72
N ALA A 24 2.54 -1.68 -25.59
CA ALA A 24 3.07 -2.12 -24.30
C ALA A 24 3.76 -0.98 -23.54
N LEU A 25 4.63 -0.22 -24.21
CA LEU A 25 5.29 0.95 -23.62
C LEU A 25 4.28 2.02 -23.20
N SER A 26 3.27 2.28 -24.03
CA SER A 26 2.22 3.25 -23.72
C SER A 26 1.41 2.83 -22.50
N LEU A 27 1.14 1.52 -22.35
CA LEU A 27 0.42 0.99 -21.19
C LEU A 27 1.26 1.12 -19.91
N VAL A 28 2.56 0.81 -19.97
CA VAL A 28 3.49 0.97 -18.82
C VAL A 28 3.63 2.45 -18.43
N ALA A 29 3.75 3.35 -19.40
CA ALA A 29 3.81 4.78 -19.13
C ALA A 29 2.52 5.29 -18.48
N TYR A 30 1.36 4.83 -18.97
CA TYR A 30 0.06 5.17 -18.40
C TYR A 30 -0.07 4.68 -16.95
N THR A 31 0.28 3.42 -16.67
CA THR A 31 0.20 2.88 -15.30
C THR A 31 1.17 3.60 -14.36
N TYR A 32 2.38 3.93 -14.81
CA TYR A 32 3.36 4.64 -13.99
C TYR A 32 2.94 6.08 -13.65
N HIS A 33 2.28 6.78 -14.59
CA HIS A 33 1.92 8.18 -14.40
C HIS A 33 0.55 8.38 -13.72
N TYR A 34 -0.44 7.54 -14.05
CA TYR A 34 -1.83 7.73 -13.64
C TYR A 34 -2.29 6.84 -12.50
N ILE A 35 -1.58 5.75 -12.20
CA ILE A 35 -1.86 4.97 -10.99
C ILE A 35 -0.99 5.58 -9.90
N PRO A 36 -1.57 6.40 -8.99
CA PRO A 36 -0.81 6.84 -7.83
C PRO A 36 -0.34 5.58 -7.11
N ILE A 37 0.98 5.38 -7.05
CA ILE A 37 1.57 4.45 -6.10
C ILE A 37 0.96 4.86 -4.76
N PRO A 38 0.27 3.96 -4.03
CA PRO A 38 -0.31 4.32 -2.75
C PRO A 38 0.83 4.83 -1.88
N GLN A 39 0.90 6.15 -1.73
CA GLN A 39 1.87 6.77 -0.86
C GLN A 39 1.52 6.24 0.52
N ARG A 40 2.42 5.43 1.08
CA ARG A 40 2.33 5.00 2.47
C ARG A 40 2.23 6.29 3.27
N ARG A 41 1.07 6.52 3.85
CA ARG A 41 0.82 7.71 4.67
C ARG A 41 1.39 7.40 6.03
N ASP A 42 2.37 8.19 6.45
CA ASP A 42 2.95 8.07 7.77
C ASP A 42 2.03 8.75 8.78
N PHE A 43 1.49 7.97 9.70
CA PHE A 43 0.59 8.43 10.76
C PHE A 43 1.28 8.41 12.13
N VAL A 44 0.85 9.30 13.00
CA VAL A 44 1.10 9.22 14.45
C VAL A 44 -0.20 8.79 15.10
N GLY A 45 -0.20 7.60 15.70
CA GLY A 45 -1.35 7.09 16.46
C GLY A 45 -1.40 7.76 17.83
N ILE A 46 -2.60 8.14 18.30
CA ILE A 46 -2.81 8.67 19.65
C ILE A 46 -3.76 7.72 20.37
N ILE A 47 -3.32 7.18 21.50
CA ILE A 47 -4.12 6.33 22.38
C ILE A 47 -4.34 7.09 23.67
N ARG A 48 -5.59 7.46 23.95
CA ARG A 48 -5.98 8.18 25.17
C ARG A 48 -6.53 7.21 26.19
N ILE A 49 -5.98 7.23 27.40
CA ILE A 49 -6.46 6.48 28.55
C ILE A 49 -7.06 7.49 29.52
N GLU A 50 -8.39 7.48 29.62
CA GLU A 50 -9.16 8.41 30.44
C GLU A 50 -9.90 7.67 31.55
N GLY A 51 -9.88 8.21 32.77
CA GLY A 51 -10.61 7.64 33.90
C GLY A 51 -9.93 6.44 34.55
N TYR A 52 -10.66 5.73 35.43
CA TYR A 52 -10.11 4.59 36.18
C TYR A 52 -10.10 3.31 35.35
N ILE A 53 -9.06 2.50 35.54
CA ILE A 53 -8.96 1.17 34.94
C ILE A 53 -9.58 0.16 35.92
N GLU A 54 -10.87 -0.10 35.82
CA GLU A 54 -11.58 -0.90 36.83
C GLU A 54 -11.49 -2.42 36.57
N GLU A 55 -11.29 -2.84 35.32
CA GLU A 55 -11.36 -4.24 34.92
C GLU A 55 -10.20 -4.67 34.01
N SER A 56 -9.78 -5.93 34.12
CA SER A 56 -8.75 -6.54 33.24
C SER A 56 -9.13 -6.53 31.76
N ALA A 57 -10.43 -6.55 31.43
CA ALA A 57 -10.92 -6.44 30.06
C ALA A 57 -10.53 -5.10 29.41
N VAL A 58 -10.55 -4.02 30.19
CA VAL A 58 -10.14 -2.67 29.74
C VAL A 58 -8.64 -2.64 29.48
N VAL A 59 -7.84 -3.25 30.36
CA VAL A 59 -6.38 -3.38 30.16
C VAL A 59 -6.06 -4.14 28.87
N ASN A 60 -6.68 -5.31 28.67
CA ASN A 60 -6.46 -6.14 27.50
C ASN A 60 -6.82 -5.42 26.19
N ARG A 61 -7.88 -4.59 26.21
CA ARG A 61 -8.27 -3.77 25.07
C ARG A 61 -7.24 -2.69 24.72
N HIS A 62 -6.64 -2.03 25.71
CA HIS A 62 -5.58 -1.04 25.45
C HIS A 62 -4.33 -1.71 24.91
N ILE A 63 -3.94 -2.86 25.47
CA ILE A 63 -2.81 -3.65 24.99
C ILE A 63 -3.02 -4.10 23.54
N SER A 64 -4.22 -4.57 23.18
CA SER A 64 -4.50 -4.99 21.80
C SER A 64 -4.41 -3.83 20.82
N LEU A 65 -4.90 -2.64 21.19
CA LEU A 65 -4.80 -1.43 20.36
C LEU A 65 -3.36 -0.98 20.17
N ILE A 66 -2.54 -1.07 21.22
CA ILE A 66 -1.10 -0.78 21.12
C ILE A 66 -0.42 -1.79 20.19
N SER A 67 -0.72 -3.09 20.33
CA SER A 67 -0.16 -4.15 19.48
C SER A 67 -0.52 -3.94 18.01
N GLU A 68 -1.80 -3.66 17.72
CA GLU A 68 -2.27 -3.39 16.36
C GLU A 68 -1.60 -2.14 15.77
N ALA A 69 -1.38 -1.10 16.59
CA ALA A 69 -0.68 0.09 16.16
C ALA A 69 0.81 -0.16 15.87
N MET A 70 1.46 -1.04 16.64
CA MET A 70 2.86 -1.42 16.43
C MET A 70 3.07 -2.30 15.19
N GLU A 71 2.09 -3.13 14.84
CA GLU A 71 2.14 -3.99 13.65
C GLU A 71 1.78 -3.24 12.36
N ASN A 72 1.19 -2.05 12.47
CA ASN A 72 0.81 -1.24 11.32
C ASN A 72 2.00 -0.46 10.76
N GLU A 73 2.54 -0.89 9.62
CA GLU A 73 3.68 -0.24 8.96
C GLU A 73 3.46 1.24 8.57
N SER A 74 2.20 1.70 8.53
CA SER A 74 1.84 3.10 8.26
C SER A 74 1.89 3.98 9.51
N ILE A 75 1.87 3.40 10.72
CA ILE A 75 2.01 4.14 11.98
C ILE A 75 3.49 4.22 12.32
N LYS A 76 4.04 5.44 12.38
CA LYS A 76 5.47 5.68 12.64
C LYS A 76 5.78 6.01 14.10
N ALA A 77 4.77 6.42 14.85
CA ALA A 77 4.87 6.68 16.26
C ALA A 77 3.50 6.47 16.92
N VAL A 78 3.53 6.08 18.19
CA VAL A 78 2.35 6.00 19.05
C VAL A 78 2.59 6.94 20.23
N VAL A 79 1.66 7.86 20.45
CA VAL A 79 1.61 8.73 21.62
C VAL A 79 0.53 8.18 22.55
N ILE A 80 0.91 7.91 23.80
CA ILE A 80 -0.03 7.50 24.83
C ILE A 80 -0.28 8.71 25.73
N GLU A 81 -1.51 9.20 25.73
CA GLU A 81 -1.97 10.25 26.63
C GLU A 81 -2.71 9.60 27.79
N ILE A 82 -2.22 9.82 29.01
CA ILE A 82 -2.76 9.20 30.22
C ILE A 82 -3.33 10.30 31.11
N ASP A 83 -4.65 10.30 31.22
CA ASP A 83 -5.41 11.06 32.22
C ASP A 83 -6.23 10.06 33.05
N SER A 84 -5.53 9.31 33.89
CA SER A 84 -6.09 8.20 34.65
C SER A 84 -5.67 8.27 36.10
N GLY A 85 -6.62 7.99 37.01
CA GLY A 85 -6.35 7.79 38.43
C GLY A 85 -5.67 6.45 38.76
N GLY A 86 -5.33 5.65 37.75
CA GLY A 86 -4.82 4.29 37.90
C GLY A 86 -5.96 3.27 37.96
N GLY A 87 -5.69 2.11 38.55
CA GLY A 87 -6.68 1.05 38.70
C GLY A 87 -6.09 -0.35 38.82
N TYR A 88 -6.85 -1.32 38.35
CA TYR A 88 -6.60 -2.76 38.36
C TYR A 88 -5.14 -3.12 38.01
N VAL A 89 -4.55 -4.03 38.80
CA VAL A 89 -3.16 -4.51 38.70
C VAL A 89 -3.13 -5.97 38.29
#